data_AF-A0A938Q8F4-F1
#
_entry.id   AF-A0A938Q8F4-F1
#
_cell.length_a   1.000
_cell.length_b   1.000
_cell.length_c   1.000
_cell.angle_alpha   90.00
_cell.angle_beta   90.00
_cell.angle_gamma   90.00
#
_symmetry.space_group_name_H-M   'P 1'
#
loop_
_entity.id
_entity.type
_entity.pdbx_description
1 polymer ?
#
loop_
_entity_poly.entity_id
_entity_poly.type
_entity_poly.pdbx_seq_one_letter_code
_entity_poly.pdbx_strand_id
1 'polypeptide(L)'
;MRQAVLAGVLALAPSCAGAEVKFAAPDGFLIEHRFTIAAPAAQVWETLLHPERWWPADHTWSGKRENLSLVADAGGCFCERWDGGSVEHGRVVAVFPGKMLRLDAALGPLQEMAWVCPGFPDTEIRWEDDLGGVRWADGDSRPSSSSRRSSW
;
A
#
# COMPACT_ATOMS: atom_id res chain seq x y z
N MET A 1 48.16 -44.04 27.87
CA MET A 1 46.81 -44.06 27.28
C MET A 1 46.56 -42.69 26.66
N ARG A 2 46.48 -42.57 25.32
CA ARG A 2 46.16 -41.31 24.65
C ARG A 2 44.75 -41.45 24.10
N GLN A 3 43.79 -40.82 24.77
CA GLN A 3 42.40 -40.78 24.31
C GLN A 3 42.29 -39.81 23.14
N ALA A 4 41.84 -40.31 21.99
CA ALA A 4 41.52 -39.50 20.83
C ALA A 4 40.12 -38.88 21.05
N VAL A 5 40.06 -37.56 21.21
CA VAL A 5 38.80 -36.81 21.20
C VAL A 5 38.45 -36.53 19.74
N LEU A 6 37.49 -37.27 19.19
CA LEU A 6 36.86 -36.96 17.91
C LEU A 6 35.80 -35.89 18.16
N ALA A 7 36.17 -34.63 17.90
CA ALA A 7 35.23 -33.52 17.84
C ALA A 7 34.44 -33.61 16.52
N GLY A 8 33.21 -34.10 16.59
CA GLY A 8 32.28 -34.06 15.45
C GLY A 8 31.75 -32.65 15.23
N VAL A 9 32.23 -31.97 14.18
CA VAL A 9 31.65 -30.72 13.70
C VAL A 9 30.34 -31.06 13.00
N LEU A 10 29.22 -30.76 13.65
CA LEU A 10 27.89 -30.85 13.05
C LEU A 10 27.73 -29.65 12.10
N ALA A 11 27.99 -29.86 10.81
CA ALA A 11 27.79 -28.86 9.78
C ALA A 11 26.28 -28.57 9.64
N LEU A 12 25.80 -27.44 10.17
CA LEU A 12 24.51 -26.89 9.80
C LEU A 12 24.59 -26.40 8.36
N ALA A 13 24.16 -27.23 7.41
CA ALA A 13 23.94 -26.79 6.04
C ALA A 13 22.78 -25.78 6.02
N PRO A 14 22.95 -24.56 5.51
CA PRO A 14 21.86 -23.61 5.36
C PRO A 14 20.85 -24.19 4.35
N SER A 15 19.61 -24.40 4.80
CA SER A 15 18.51 -24.74 3.92
C SER A 15 18.24 -23.53 3.01
N CYS A 16 18.61 -23.62 1.74
CA CYS A 16 18.20 -22.62 0.75
C CYS A 16 16.66 -22.62 0.69
N ALA A 17 16.04 -21.56 1.21
CA ALA A 17 14.62 -21.34 0.99
C ALA A 17 14.42 -21.07 -0.52
N GLY A 18 13.79 -22.01 -1.23
CA GLY A 18 13.45 -21.84 -2.64
C GLY A 18 12.29 -20.86 -2.77
N ALA A 19 12.50 -19.74 -3.44
CA ALA A 19 11.43 -18.88 -3.91
C ALA A 19 11.06 -19.30 -5.34
N GLU A 20 9.86 -19.82 -5.53
CA GLU A 20 9.33 -20.18 -6.86
C GLU A 20 8.49 -19.03 -7.39
N VAL A 21 8.79 -18.57 -8.61
CA VAL A 21 7.92 -17.60 -9.31
C VAL A 21 6.69 -18.36 -9.80
N LYS A 22 5.53 -18.07 -9.20
CA LYS A 22 4.28 -18.77 -9.55
C LYS A 22 3.75 -18.37 -10.93
N PHE A 23 3.88 -17.09 -11.28
CA PHE A 23 3.52 -16.57 -12.59
C PHE A 23 4.12 -15.19 -12.80
N ALA A 24 4.60 -14.91 -14.02
CA ALA A 24 5.04 -13.59 -14.45
C ALA A 24 4.71 -13.42 -15.94
N ALA A 25 4.12 -12.27 -16.27
CA ALA A 25 3.75 -11.83 -17.60
C ALA A 25 4.02 -10.31 -17.72
N PRO A 26 4.05 -9.74 -18.93
CA PRO A 26 4.30 -8.31 -19.12
C PRO A 26 3.32 -7.40 -18.38
N ASP A 27 2.10 -7.88 -18.12
CA ASP A 27 0.96 -7.15 -17.55
C ASP A 27 0.56 -7.65 -16.16
N GLY A 28 1.29 -8.61 -15.58
CA GLY A 28 0.94 -9.13 -14.26
C GLY A 28 1.89 -10.17 -13.73
N PHE A 29 1.87 -10.35 -12.41
CA PHE A 29 2.65 -11.38 -11.73
C PHE A 29 1.87 -11.91 -10.53
N LEU A 30 2.21 -13.12 -10.08
CA LEU A 30 1.67 -13.73 -8.88
C LEU A 30 2.81 -14.05 -7.91
N ILE A 31 2.76 -13.42 -6.73
CA ILE A 31 3.66 -13.72 -5.61
C ILE A 31 2.88 -14.51 -4.57
N GLU A 32 3.41 -15.66 -4.15
CA GLU A 32 2.89 -16.45 -3.04
C GLU A 32 3.95 -16.51 -1.93
N HIS A 33 3.55 -16.13 -0.71
CA HIS A 33 4.34 -16.36 0.49
C HIS A 33 3.62 -17.35 1.40
N ARG A 34 4.34 -18.40 1.84
CA ARG A 34 3.81 -19.42 2.75
C ARG A 34 4.74 -19.56 3.95
N PHE A 35 4.17 -19.36 5.13
CA PHE A 35 4.89 -19.48 6.39
C PHE A 35 4.18 -20.46 7.32
N THR A 36 4.95 -21.23 8.07
CA THR A 36 4.44 -22.01 9.21
C THR A 36 4.73 -21.23 10.48
N ILE A 37 3.70 -20.86 11.21
CA ILE A 37 3.82 -20.05 12.43
C ILE A 37 3.62 -20.97 13.64
N ALA A 38 4.58 -20.96 14.57
CA ALA A 38 4.53 -21.73 15.81
C ALA A 38 3.66 -21.03 16.88
N ALA A 39 2.39 -20.76 16.55
CA ALA A 39 1.42 -20.14 17.44
C ALA A 39 0.00 -20.66 17.16
N PRO A 40 -0.93 -20.59 18.13
CA PRO A 40 -2.33 -20.94 17.91
C PRO A 40 -2.96 -20.09 16.81
N ALA A 41 -3.76 -20.71 15.93
CA ALA A 41 -4.39 -20.02 14.79
C ALA A 41 -5.24 -18.81 15.21
N ALA A 42 -5.93 -18.89 16.35
CA ALA A 42 -6.70 -17.77 16.89
C ALA A 42 -5.80 -16.56 17.23
N GLN A 43 -4.62 -16.79 17.82
CA GLN A 43 -3.69 -15.70 18.13
C GLN A 43 -3.09 -15.09 16.85
N VAL A 44 -2.80 -15.92 15.84
CA VAL A 44 -2.34 -15.44 14.53
C VAL A 44 -3.42 -14.59 13.88
N TRP A 45 -4.68 -15.04 13.90
CA TRP A 45 -5.81 -14.29 13.37
C TRP A 45 -5.95 -12.93 14.06
N GLU A 46 -5.99 -12.90 15.39
CA GLU A 46 -6.05 -11.64 16.15
C GLU A 46 -4.84 -10.74 15.90
N THR A 47 -3.67 -11.30 15.57
CA THR A 47 -2.49 -10.48 15.21
C THR A 47 -2.63 -9.89 13.81
N LEU A 48 -3.13 -10.68 12.84
CA LEU A 48 -3.33 -10.25 11.46
C LEU A 48 -4.26 -9.04 11.35
N LEU A 49 -5.28 -8.97 12.21
CA LEU A 49 -6.25 -7.86 12.20
C LEU A 49 -5.67 -6.51 12.67
N HIS A 50 -4.42 -6.51 13.12
CA HIS A 50 -3.79 -5.38 13.78
C HIS A 50 -2.42 -5.05 13.16
N PRO A 51 -2.44 -4.42 11.97
CA PRO A 51 -1.22 -4.08 11.22
C PRO A 51 -0.24 -3.22 12.02
N GLU A 52 -0.72 -2.40 12.97
CA GLU A 52 0.12 -1.58 13.84
C GLU A 52 1.11 -2.38 14.69
N ARG A 53 0.89 -3.70 14.84
CA ARG A 53 1.76 -4.58 15.62
C ARG A 53 2.86 -5.25 14.82
N TRP A 54 2.70 -5.41 13.51
CA TRP A 54 3.58 -6.25 12.70
C TRP A 54 4.03 -5.63 11.38
N TRP A 55 3.34 -4.60 10.88
CA TRP A 55 3.76 -3.92 9.67
C TRP A 55 5.07 -3.15 9.91
N PRO A 56 6.06 -3.24 9.01
CA PRO A 56 7.30 -2.47 9.13
C PRO A 56 7.02 -0.96 9.10
N ALA A 57 7.54 -0.21 10.07
CA ALA A 57 7.35 1.25 10.12
C ALA A 57 7.91 1.95 8.88
N ASP A 58 9.02 1.47 8.33
CA ASP A 58 9.63 1.98 7.10
C ASP A 58 8.80 1.71 5.83
N HIS A 59 7.67 1.00 5.94
CA HIS A 59 6.72 0.74 4.86
C HIS A 59 5.38 1.45 5.11
N THR A 60 5.42 2.54 5.86
CA THR A 60 4.30 3.44 6.14
C THR A 60 4.60 4.82 5.60
N TRP A 61 3.57 5.60 5.27
CA TRP A 61 3.74 6.97 4.75
C TRP A 61 4.16 7.95 5.84
N SER A 62 3.65 7.75 7.06
CA SER A 62 3.96 8.57 8.23
C SER A 62 5.26 8.18 8.94
N GLY A 63 5.87 7.06 8.56
CA GLY A 63 7.00 6.46 9.27
C GLY A 63 6.63 5.84 10.63
N LYS A 64 5.33 5.71 10.93
CA LYS A 64 4.81 5.21 12.21
C LYS A 64 3.67 4.23 11.97
N ARG A 65 3.91 2.96 12.31
CA ARG A 65 2.89 1.90 12.22
C ARG A 65 1.70 2.11 13.14
N GLU A 66 1.85 2.92 14.20
CA GLU A 66 0.78 3.24 15.15
C GLU A 66 -0.38 3.99 14.49
N ASN A 67 -0.13 4.58 13.32
CA ASN A 67 -1.15 5.25 12.51
C ASN A 67 -1.95 4.29 11.63
N LEU A 68 -1.56 3.01 11.55
CA LEU A 68 -2.24 1.98 10.78
C LEU A 68 -3.46 1.44 11.53
N SER A 69 -4.49 1.11 10.77
CA SER A 69 -5.72 0.49 11.26
C SER A 69 -6.32 -0.39 10.17
N LEU A 70 -6.99 -1.48 10.58
CA LEU A 70 -7.70 -2.38 9.67
C LEU A 70 -9.11 -2.65 10.20
N VAL A 71 -10.12 -2.38 9.38
CA VAL A 71 -11.50 -2.77 9.66
C VAL A 71 -11.78 -4.12 8.99
N ALA A 72 -11.95 -5.16 9.81
CA ALA A 72 -12.09 -6.54 9.37
C ALA A 72 -13.54 -6.89 8.93
N ASP A 73 -14.09 -6.11 8.00
CA ASP A 73 -15.40 -6.33 7.39
C ASP A 73 -15.33 -6.07 5.88
N ALA A 74 -16.21 -6.66 5.08
CA ALA A 74 -16.23 -6.39 3.65
C ALA A 74 -16.47 -4.89 3.38
N GLY A 75 -15.59 -4.27 2.61
CA GLY A 75 -15.55 -2.82 2.39
C GLY A 75 -14.74 -2.05 3.44
N GLY A 76 -14.27 -2.71 4.50
CA GLY A 76 -13.48 -2.11 5.57
C GLY A 76 -12.10 -1.66 5.11
N CYS A 77 -11.63 -0.53 5.65
CA CYS A 77 -10.36 0.06 5.24
C CYS A 77 -9.17 -0.60 5.93
N PHE A 78 -8.10 -0.86 5.18
CA PHE A 78 -6.72 -0.83 5.68
C PHE A 78 -6.16 0.58 5.47
N CYS A 79 -6.12 1.38 6.53
CA CYS A 79 -5.88 2.82 6.44
C CYS A 79 -4.74 3.25 7.36
N GLU A 80 -4.01 4.27 6.93
CA GLU A 80 -3.06 5.03 7.73
C GLU A 80 -3.59 6.45 7.92
N ARG A 81 -3.60 6.98 9.15
CA ARG A 81 -4.08 8.34 9.45
C ARG A 81 -3.20 9.04 10.48
N TRP A 82 -2.80 10.27 10.20
CA TRP A 82 -1.98 11.11 11.08
C TRP A 82 -2.24 12.60 10.82
N ASP A 83 -1.65 13.49 11.61
CA ASP A 83 -1.87 14.95 11.47
C ASP A 83 -1.48 15.51 10.08
N GLY A 84 -0.57 14.83 9.38
CA GLY A 84 -0.10 15.23 8.05
C GLY A 84 -0.88 14.61 6.89
N GLY A 85 -1.87 13.75 7.15
CA GLY A 85 -2.70 13.18 6.09
C GLY A 85 -3.30 11.81 6.39
N SER A 86 -3.83 11.19 5.34
CA SER A 86 -4.36 9.84 5.40
C SER A 86 -4.16 9.10 4.09
N VAL A 87 -3.88 7.81 4.18
CA VAL A 87 -3.73 6.92 3.02
C VAL A 87 -4.60 5.68 3.22
N GLU A 88 -5.36 5.33 2.20
CA GLU A 88 -5.98 4.00 2.07
C GLU A 88 -4.94 3.08 1.41
N HIS A 89 -4.40 2.13 2.17
CA HIS A 89 -3.48 1.10 1.66
C HIS A 89 -4.23 0.02 0.89
N GLY A 90 -5.49 -0.21 1.26
CA GLY A 90 -6.39 -1.13 0.56
C GLY A 90 -7.70 -1.33 1.31
N ARG A 91 -8.50 -2.26 0.79
CA ARG A 91 -9.84 -2.55 1.29
C ARG A 91 -10.05 -4.05 1.44
N VAL A 92 -10.73 -4.45 2.51
CA VAL A 92 -11.15 -5.84 2.69
C VAL A 92 -12.25 -6.16 1.70
N VAL A 93 -12.02 -7.16 0.86
CA VAL A 93 -13.01 -7.64 -0.13
C VAL A 93 -13.67 -8.95 0.30
N ALA A 94 -13.02 -9.71 1.19
CA ALA A 94 -13.63 -10.88 1.83
C ALA A 94 -12.99 -11.14 3.19
N VAL A 95 -13.84 -11.54 4.16
CA VAL A 95 -13.41 -11.95 5.49
C VAL A 95 -14.14 -13.22 5.90
N PHE A 96 -13.36 -14.24 6.27
CA PHE A 96 -13.84 -15.47 6.88
C PHE A 96 -13.07 -15.64 8.19
N PRO A 97 -13.67 -15.28 9.36
CA PRO A 97 -12.97 -15.25 10.63
C PRO A 97 -12.20 -16.53 10.95
N GLY A 98 -10.94 -16.37 11.36
CA GLY A 98 -10.01 -17.46 11.67
C GLY A 98 -9.54 -18.29 10.47
N LYS A 99 -9.90 -17.90 9.23
CA LYS A 99 -9.61 -18.68 8.01
C LYS A 99 -8.97 -17.87 6.90
N MET A 100 -9.51 -16.69 6.59
CA MET A 100 -9.08 -15.92 5.43
C MET A 100 -9.44 -14.44 5.59
N LEU A 101 -8.47 -13.59 5.31
CA LEU A 101 -8.66 -12.17 5.05
C LEU A 101 -8.15 -11.89 3.64
N ARG A 102 -8.97 -11.27 2.78
CA ARG A 102 -8.57 -10.87 1.43
C ARG A 102 -8.69 -9.37 1.29
N LEU A 103 -7.60 -8.75 0.85
CA LEU A 103 -7.50 -7.33 0.56
C LEU A 103 -7.40 -7.11 -0.95
N ASP A 104 -8.07 -6.08 -1.43
CA ASP A 104 -7.70 -5.40 -2.68
C ASP A 104 -6.87 -4.17 -2.29
N ALA A 105 -5.61 -4.13 -2.71
CA ALA A 105 -4.63 -3.20 -2.19
C ALA A 105 -3.54 -2.89 -3.22
N ALA A 106 -3.24 -1.61 -3.39
CA ALA A 106 -2.08 -1.13 -4.12
C ALA A 106 -0.97 -0.84 -3.11
N LEU A 107 -0.24 -1.87 -2.68
CA LEU A 107 0.76 -1.72 -1.61
C LEU A 107 2.06 -1.08 -2.13
N GLY A 108 2.59 -0.13 -1.36
CA GLY A 108 3.89 0.48 -1.62
C GLY A 108 3.95 1.21 -2.98
N PRO A 109 5.00 1.01 -3.80
CA PRO A 109 5.15 1.70 -5.09
C PRO A 109 3.98 1.46 -6.05
N LEU A 110 3.20 0.39 -5.88
CA LEU A 110 2.02 0.13 -6.70
C LEU A 110 0.98 1.26 -6.58
N GLN A 111 0.90 1.92 -5.43
CA GLN A 111 0.03 3.08 -5.24
C GLN A 111 0.53 4.31 -5.99
N GLU A 112 1.85 4.52 -5.99
CA GLU A 112 2.51 5.66 -6.65
C GLU A 112 2.55 5.51 -8.17
N MET A 113 2.56 4.27 -8.67
CA MET A 113 2.48 3.97 -10.10
C MET A 113 1.12 4.29 -10.72
N ALA A 114 0.16 4.81 -9.94
CA ALA A 114 -1.09 5.36 -10.45
C ALA A 114 -0.92 6.69 -11.22
N TRP A 115 0.28 7.28 -11.29
CA TRP A 115 0.51 8.51 -12.06
C TRP A 115 1.66 8.43 -13.05
N VAL A 116 1.36 7.89 -14.23
CA VAL A 116 1.72 8.59 -15.48
C VAL A 116 0.45 8.68 -16.32
N CYS A 117 -0.32 9.75 -16.15
CA CYS A 117 -1.03 10.31 -17.30
C CYS A 117 0.04 10.94 -18.19
N PRO A 118 0.24 10.50 -19.45
CA PRO A 118 1.12 11.19 -20.36
C PRO A 118 0.48 12.54 -20.68
N GLY A 119 0.91 13.62 -20.01
CA GLY A 119 0.42 14.97 -20.31
C GLY A 119 0.39 16.00 -19.19
N PHE A 120 0.69 15.65 -17.93
CA PHE A 120 0.72 16.64 -16.83
C PHE A 120 2.17 16.93 -16.37
N PRO A 121 2.83 17.96 -16.90
CA PRO A 121 3.95 18.57 -16.21
C PRO A 121 3.41 19.43 -15.06
N ASP A 122 3.97 19.26 -13.85
CA ASP A 122 3.91 20.14 -12.68
C ASP A 122 2.73 21.12 -12.61
N THR A 123 1.51 20.60 -12.49
CA THR A 123 0.32 21.45 -12.34
C THR A 123 0.08 21.73 -10.86
N GLU A 124 0.41 22.95 -10.44
CA GLU A 124 0.03 23.51 -9.13
C GLU A 124 -1.49 23.64 -9.06
N ILE A 125 -2.14 22.91 -8.15
CA ILE A 125 -3.59 23.01 -7.93
C ILE A 125 -3.86 24.28 -7.11
N ARG A 126 -4.36 25.32 -7.76
CA ARG A 126 -4.80 26.56 -7.11
C ARG A 126 -6.34 26.57 -6.99
N TRP A 127 -6.84 26.52 -5.76
CA TRP A 127 -8.25 26.69 -5.46
C TRP A 127 -8.55 28.18 -5.32
N GLU A 128 -9.53 28.69 -6.07
CA GLU A 128 -10.11 30.01 -5.85
C GLU A 128 -11.63 29.85 -5.77
N ASP A 129 -12.16 30.13 -4.58
CA ASP A 129 -13.53 29.83 -4.21
C ASP A 129 -14.46 30.92 -4.75
N ASP A 130 -14.95 30.79 -5.98
CA ASP A 130 -16.08 31.58 -6.44
C ASP A 130 -17.27 30.67 -6.78
N LEU A 131 -18.36 30.94 -6.07
CA LEU A 131 -19.61 30.22 -6.06
C LEU A 131 -20.08 29.82 -7.48
N GLY A 132 -19.95 28.53 -7.78
CA GLY A 132 -20.75 27.85 -8.81
C GLY A 132 -20.27 28.02 -10.25
N GLY A 133 -19.22 27.29 -10.63
CA GLY A 133 -18.96 26.98 -12.03
C GLY A 133 -17.53 26.50 -12.27
N VAL A 134 -17.33 25.19 -12.45
CA VAL A 134 -16.04 24.65 -12.89
C VAL A 134 -15.77 25.16 -14.31
N ARG A 135 -14.81 26.07 -14.47
CA ARG A 135 -14.22 26.40 -15.77
C ARG A 135 -12.74 26.02 -15.75
N TRP A 136 -12.35 25.21 -16.72
CA TRP A 136 -10.95 24.93 -17.02
C TRP A 136 -10.33 26.21 -17.60
N ALA A 137 -9.33 26.75 -16.92
CA ALA A 137 -8.49 27.80 -17.48
C ALA A 137 -7.26 27.11 -18.09
N ASP A 138 -7.27 26.93 -19.41
CA ASP A 138 -6.05 26.56 -20.12
C ASP A 138 -5.08 27.73 -19.99
N GLY A 139 -3.89 27.42 -19.47
CA GLY A 139 -2.84 28.38 -19.17
C GLY A 139 -2.18 28.94 -20.43
N ASP A 140 -2.92 29.72 -21.22
CA ASP A 140 -2.37 30.79 -22.05
C ASP A 140 -3.51 31.69 -22.58
N SER A 141 -3.92 32.71 -21.82
CA SER A 141 -4.69 33.81 -22.41
C SER A 141 -4.44 35.13 -21.67
N ARG A 142 -3.61 35.96 -22.31
CA ARG A 142 -3.53 37.40 -22.00
C ARG A 142 -4.94 38.03 -22.04
N PRO A 143 -5.24 39.01 -21.17
CA PRO A 143 -6.56 39.63 -21.13
C PRO A 143 -6.82 40.38 -22.45
N SER A 144 -7.84 39.96 -23.20
CA SER A 144 -8.29 40.71 -24.36
C SER A 144 -9.11 41.92 -23.90
N SER A 145 -8.50 43.09 -23.99
CA SER A 145 -9.23 44.35 -23.90
C SER A 145 -10.10 44.50 -25.16
N SER A 146 -11.40 44.22 -25.07
CA SER A 146 -12.38 45.02 -25.79
C SER A 146 -13.76 44.90 -25.15
N SER A 147 -14.14 46.00 -24.51
CA SER A 147 -15.54 46.31 -24.24
C SER A 147 -16.31 46.41 -25.56
N ARG A 148 -17.35 45.59 -25.74
CA ARG A 148 -18.52 46.01 -26.51
C ARG A 148 -19.79 45.46 -25.89
N ARG A 149 -20.48 46.39 -25.26
CA ARG A 149 -21.85 46.34 -24.76
C ARG A 149 -22.77 46.47 -25.98
N SER A 150 -23.71 45.55 -26.18
CA SER A 150 -24.95 45.81 -26.94
C SER A 150 -25.94 44.65 -26.84
N SER A 151 -27.06 44.92 -26.16
CA SER A 151 -28.45 44.54 -26.49
C SER A 151 -28.66 44.20 -27.97
N TRP A 152 -29.43 43.20 -28.39
CA TRP A 152 -30.70 42.65 -27.90
C TRP A 152 -30.72 41.13 -27.93
#